data_AF-A0A842WV06-F1
#
_entry.id   AF-A0A842WV06-F1
#
_cell.length_a   1.000
_cell.length_b   1.000
_cell.length_c   1.000
_cell.angle_alpha   90.00
_cell.angle_beta   90.00
_cell.angle_gamma   90.00
#
_symmetry.space_group_name_H-M   'P 1'
#
loop_
_entity.id
_entity.type
_entity.pdbx_description
1 polymer ?
#
loop_
_entity_poly.entity_id
_entity_poly.type
_entity_poly.pdbx_seq_one_letter_code
_entity_poly.pdbx_strand_id
1 'polypeptide(L)'
;MKIRLKIDTQWIQLEEKSMDRIRKSYESWESETLRKARDAKDLRGLREIFYQLGDRWEWDQATGAWLSSGEPLDAVGLILSMPGLDDGKERYVIYTVMAYSKGLTQKFDHLGDKERVIVEIDKKTGDMICWSTTGHGAMDLFPTSLNAFKDFQDVLNSCDLVAQPGDHALRLEIPKGKREFPYLIEILWEMAVGRRDFIHKEIDLLTNSDIENNLDFNFHRYTKAVIRLERAWKDLKQNLLESAKEAVVDEITPKIEKQNKQSLRIIEGLLHILWFRPPASQLKSVKKALETLSNVSHPTSVEQTLVECLGELSVALNDVLERAEYLKWKSVIDKKGYSEADVFQNLALSELAKEALAVALDDILREHTLSYIGYPERATIKKKIMRILFGTAVLPLRLLSTFWERLKLRFPFQKSTDTSETSNSDTEMHIDESTDEFSS
;
A
#
# COMPACT_ATOMS: atom_id res chain seq x y z
N MET A 1 -14.42 -7.85 12.86
CA MET A 1 -13.83 -7.12 14.01
C MET A 1 -13.84 -5.63 13.69
N LYS A 2 -13.63 -4.72 14.65
CA LYS A 2 -13.54 -3.28 14.37
C LYS A 2 -12.28 -2.66 14.95
N ILE A 3 -11.84 -1.55 14.35
CA ILE A 3 -10.76 -0.69 14.87
C ILE A 3 -11.15 0.77 14.69
N ARG A 4 -10.69 1.64 15.59
CA ARG A 4 -10.94 3.08 15.50
C ARG A 4 -9.94 3.71 14.56
N LEU A 5 -10.44 4.42 13.55
CA LEU A 5 -9.69 5.27 12.65
C LEU A 5 -9.90 6.72 13.08
N LYS A 6 -8.83 7.38 13.50
CA LYS A 6 -8.79 8.78 13.87
C LYS A 6 -8.36 9.61 12.68
N ILE A 7 -9.24 10.53 12.27
CA ILE A 7 -9.12 11.31 11.04
C ILE A 7 -9.15 12.80 11.39
N ASP A 8 -8.28 13.57 10.76
CA ASP A 8 -8.28 15.04 10.84
C ASP A 8 -9.56 15.60 10.19
N THR A 9 -10.32 16.41 10.94
CA THR A 9 -11.59 16.98 10.46
C THR A 9 -11.38 17.87 9.23
N GLN A 10 -10.26 18.57 9.13
CA GLN A 10 -9.95 19.39 7.97
C GLN A 10 -9.75 18.54 6.72
N TRP A 11 -9.21 17.32 6.88
CA TRP A 11 -9.02 16.40 5.78
C TRP A 11 -10.35 15.86 5.28
N ILE A 12 -11.26 15.45 6.17
CA ILE A 12 -12.63 15.04 5.78
C ILE A 12 -13.31 16.13 4.96
N GLN A 13 -13.27 17.38 5.43
CA GLN A 13 -13.87 18.52 4.71
C GLN A 13 -13.23 18.78 3.34
N LEU A 14 -11.92 18.54 3.21
CA LEU A 14 -11.23 18.65 1.93
C LEU A 14 -11.66 17.54 0.97
N GLU A 15 -11.78 16.31 1.46
CA GLU A 15 -12.25 15.16 0.69
C GLU A 15 -13.70 15.35 0.23
N GLU A 16 -14.60 15.80 1.11
CA GLU A 16 -15.98 16.15 0.78
C GLU A 16 -16.06 17.15 -0.37
N LYS A 17 -15.32 18.27 -0.26
CA LYS A 17 -15.26 19.29 -1.32
C LYS A 17 -14.66 18.74 -2.62
N SER A 18 -13.65 17.89 -2.52
CA SER A 18 -13.01 17.24 -3.66
C SER A 18 -14.02 16.33 -4.38
N MET A 19 -14.70 15.45 -3.63
CA MET A 19 -15.76 14.57 -4.12
C MET A 19 -16.89 15.36 -4.78
N ASP A 20 -17.38 16.43 -4.16
CA ASP A 20 -18.47 17.24 -4.71
C ASP A 20 -18.08 17.93 -6.03
N ARG A 21 -16.89 18.52 -6.10
CA ARG A 21 -16.38 19.12 -7.33
C ARG A 21 -16.30 18.09 -8.45
N ILE A 22 -15.81 16.92 -8.10
CA ILE A 22 -15.58 15.82 -9.02
C ILE A 22 -16.91 15.22 -9.49
N ARG A 23 -17.89 15.07 -8.61
CA ARG A 23 -19.27 14.65 -8.93
C ARG A 23 -19.91 15.60 -9.94
N LYS A 24 -19.82 16.91 -9.71
CA LYS A 24 -20.30 17.92 -10.66
C LYS A 24 -19.62 17.84 -12.03
N SER A 25 -18.31 17.57 -12.05
CA SER A 25 -17.57 17.37 -13.30
C SER A 25 -18.06 16.13 -14.06
N TYR A 26 -18.34 15.04 -13.35
CA TYR A 26 -18.91 13.82 -13.94
C TYR A 26 -20.32 14.07 -14.48
N GLU A 27 -21.23 14.66 -13.69
CA GLU A 27 -22.60 14.97 -14.11
C GLU A 27 -22.64 15.87 -15.35
N SER A 28 -21.73 16.85 -15.42
CA SER A 28 -21.58 17.71 -16.60
C SER A 28 -21.12 16.94 -17.83
N TRP A 29 -20.11 16.07 -17.67
CA TRP A 29 -19.61 15.22 -18.74
C TRP A 29 -20.66 14.23 -19.25
N GLU A 30 -21.40 13.60 -18.33
CA GLU A 30 -22.46 12.64 -18.64
C GLU A 30 -23.59 13.34 -19.41
N SER A 31 -24.03 14.50 -18.93
CA SER A 31 -25.05 15.30 -19.59
C SER A 31 -24.63 15.75 -21.00
N GLU A 32 -23.39 16.19 -21.16
CA GLU A 32 -22.86 16.59 -22.47
C GLU A 32 -22.77 15.39 -23.44
N THR A 33 -22.32 14.24 -22.93
CA THR A 33 -22.19 13.00 -23.72
C THR A 33 -23.55 12.48 -24.16
N LEU A 34 -24.52 12.40 -23.24
CA LEU A 34 -25.89 11.98 -23.54
C LEU A 34 -26.56 12.95 -24.52
N ARG A 35 -26.31 14.27 -24.39
CA ARG A 35 -26.79 15.27 -25.35
C ARG A 35 -26.19 15.02 -26.75
N LYS A 36 -24.87 14.87 -26.85
CA LYS A 36 -24.20 14.55 -28.13
C LYS A 36 -24.77 13.28 -28.76
N ALA A 37 -24.99 12.24 -27.96
CA ALA A 37 -25.58 10.98 -28.43
C ALA A 37 -27.02 11.14 -28.91
N ARG A 38 -27.83 11.95 -28.21
CA ARG A 38 -29.21 12.27 -28.60
C ARG A 38 -29.28 13.12 -29.87
N ASP A 39 -28.35 14.03 -30.06
CA ASP A 39 -28.29 14.95 -31.19
C ASP A 39 -27.65 14.31 -32.45
N ALA A 40 -27.12 13.08 -32.31
CA ALA A 40 -26.54 12.34 -33.43
C ALA A 40 -27.62 11.97 -34.46
N LYS A 41 -27.46 12.50 -35.68
CA LYS A 41 -28.43 12.33 -36.77
C LYS A 41 -28.38 10.96 -37.43
N ASP A 42 -27.26 10.25 -37.30
CA ASP A 42 -27.02 8.94 -37.91
C ASP A 42 -26.05 8.07 -37.09
N LEU A 43 -25.90 6.80 -37.52
CA LEU A 43 -25.00 5.84 -36.90
C LEU A 43 -23.52 6.24 -37.01
N ARG A 44 -23.14 7.11 -37.94
CA ARG A 44 -21.76 7.61 -38.07
C ARG A 44 -21.44 8.61 -36.97
N GLY A 45 -22.35 9.53 -36.68
CA GLY A 45 -22.24 10.46 -35.54
C GLY A 45 -22.21 9.74 -34.20
N LEU A 46 -23.03 8.71 -34.01
CA LEU A 46 -22.94 7.86 -32.81
C LEU A 46 -21.58 7.15 -32.71
N ARG A 47 -21.06 6.61 -33.82
CA ARG A 47 -19.75 5.96 -33.85
C ARG A 47 -18.60 6.92 -33.51
N GLU A 48 -18.65 8.16 -33.99
CA GLU A 48 -17.67 9.19 -33.61
C GLU A 48 -17.70 9.52 -32.12
N ILE A 49 -18.88 9.56 -31.51
CA ILE A 49 -19.02 9.74 -30.06
C ILE A 49 -18.41 8.54 -29.32
N PHE A 50 -18.69 7.31 -29.73
CA PHE A 50 -18.06 6.12 -29.14
C PHE A 50 -16.53 6.10 -29.29
N TYR A 51 -15.99 6.59 -30.41
CA TYR A 51 -14.54 6.72 -30.57
C TYR A 51 -13.93 7.84 -29.71
N GLN A 52 -14.62 8.96 -29.53
CA GLN A 52 -14.19 10.04 -28.62
C GLN A 52 -14.18 9.57 -27.16
N LEU A 53 -15.15 8.74 -26.81
CA LEU A 53 -15.30 8.12 -25.51
C LEU A 53 -14.23 7.07 -25.24
N GLY A 54 -13.95 6.19 -26.22
CA GLY A 54 -12.88 5.19 -26.16
C GLY A 54 -12.85 4.39 -24.84
N ASP A 55 -11.65 4.02 -24.39
CA ASP A 55 -11.42 3.31 -23.12
C ASP A 55 -11.74 4.17 -21.88
N ARG A 56 -11.94 5.49 -22.05
CA ARG A 56 -12.29 6.39 -20.95
C ARG A 56 -13.72 6.22 -20.48
N TRP A 57 -14.63 5.79 -21.34
CA TRP A 57 -16.04 5.63 -20.99
C TRP A 57 -16.29 4.68 -19.83
N GLU A 58 -15.70 3.48 -19.89
CA GLU A 58 -15.86 2.47 -18.84
C GLU A 58 -15.30 2.98 -17.51
N TRP A 59 -14.18 3.71 -17.58
CA TRP A 59 -13.52 4.28 -16.42
C TRP A 59 -14.30 5.45 -15.82
N ASP A 60 -14.80 6.36 -16.64
CA ASP A 60 -15.63 7.50 -16.21
C ASP A 60 -16.97 7.00 -15.62
N GLN A 61 -17.59 5.97 -16.20
CA GLN A 61 -18.80 5.34 -15.69
C GLN A 61 -18.60 4.62 -14.35
N ALA A 62 -17.56 3.80 -14.21
CA ALA A 62 -17.22 3.14 -12.94
C ALA A 62 -16.95 4.19 -11.86
N THR A 63 -16.23 5.24 -12.23
CA THR A 63 -15.95 6.39 -11.39
C THR A 63 -17.21 7.14 -10.94
N GLY A 64 -18.13 7.43 -11.85
CA GLY A 64 -19.41 8.07 -11.54
C GLY A 64 -20.24 7.25 -10.55
N ALA A 65 -20.29 5.93 -10.76
CA ALA A 65 -20.93 5.01 -9.83
C ALA A 65 -20.30 5.10 -8.43
N TRP A 66 -18.97 5.10 -8.33
CA TRP A 66 -18.26 5.22 -7.05
C TRP A 66 -18.55 6.53 -6.31
N LEU A 67 -18.60 7.67 -7.01
CA LEU A 67 -18.92 8.98 -6.41
C LEU A 67 -20.37 9.10 -5.91
N SER A 68 -21.28 8.32 -6.51
CA SER A 68 -22.70 8.34 -6.18
C SER A 68 -23.03 7.58 -4.90
N SER A 69 -22.20 6.58 -4.55
CA SER A 69 -22.40 5.71 -3.38
C SER A 69 -21.33 5.83 -2.29
N GLY A 70 -20.18 6.44 -2.59
CA GLY A 70 -19.04 6.51 -1.67
C GLY A 70 -19.19 7.61 -0.62
N GLU A 71 -18.81 7.29 0.63
CA GLU A 71 -18.56 8.28 1.67
C GLU A 71 -17.10 8.78 1.61
N PRO A 72 -16.83 10.03 2.01
CA PRO A 72 -15.46 10.51 2.20
C PRO A 72 -14.70 9.62 3.17
N LEU A 73 -13.50 9.19 2.76
CA LEU A 73 -12.63 8.31 3.56
C LEU A 73 -13.34 7.05 4.04
N ASP A 74 -14.24 6.52 3.21
CA ASP A 74 -14.76 5.18 3.40
C ASP A 74 -13.59 4.18 3.38
N ALA A 75 -13.50 3.36 4.42
CA ALA A 75 -12.29 2.60 4.70
C ALA A 75 -12.60 1.24 5.31
N VAL A 76 -11.77 0.27 4.93
CA VAL A 76 -11.78 -1.09 5.45
C VAL A 76 -10.39 -1.45 5.92
N GLY A 77 -10.31 -2.04 7.10
CA GLY A 77 -9.08 -2.61 7.61
C GLY A 77 -8.91 -4.07 7.17
N LEU A 78 -7.68 -4.50 6.93
CA LEU A 78 -7.35 -5.93 6.79
C LEU A 78 -6.04 -6.25 7.51
N ILE A 79 -5.92 -7.47 8.02
CA ILE A 79 -4.70 -7.97 8.67
C ILE A 79 -4.10 -9.09 7.83
N LEU A 80 -2.91 -8.86 7.28
CA LEU A 80 -2.11 -9.93 6.68
C LEU A 80 -1.22 -10.57 7.75
N SER A 81 -1.31 -11.89 7.90
CA SER A 81 -0.36 -12.66 8.70
C SER A 81 0.87 -13.01 7.88
N MET A 82 2.05 -12.94 8.49
CA MET A 82 3.32 -13.29 7.88
C MET A 82 4.26 -13.84 8.97
N PRO A 83 5.16 -14.78 8.67
CA PRO A 83 6.16 -15.20 9.65
C PRO A 83 7.16 -14.08 9.91
N GLY A 84 7.68 -14.01 11.14
CA GLY A 84 8.84 -13.17 11.46
C GLY A 84 10.13 -13.70 10.79
N LEU A 85 11.16 -12.86 10.75
CA LEU A 85 12.47 -13.29 10.23
C LEU A 85 13.12 -14.36 11.13
N ASP A 86 12.96 -14.21 12.45
CA ASP A 86 13.44 -15.15 13.45
C ASP A 86 12.40 -16.22 13.77
N ASP A 87 12.87 -17.39 14.20
CA ASP A 87 11.99 -18.48 14.62
C ASP A 87 11.19 -18.13 15.88
N GLY A 88 9.89 -18.43 15.84
CA GLY A 88 8.97 -18.14 16.94
C GLY A 88 8.38 -16.73 16.91
N LYS A 89 8.70 -15.90 15.91
CA LYS A 89 8.07 -14.59 15.72
C LYS A 89 7.00 -14.63 14.63
N GLU A 90 5.93 -13.88 14.82
CA GLU A 90 4.89 -13.64 13.81
C GLU A 90 4.73 -12.15 13.56
N ARG A 91 4.32 -11.80 12.34
CA ARG A 91 4.00 -10.44 11.93
C ARG A 91 2.56 -10.34 11.50
N TYR A 92 1.92 -9.26 11.93
CA TYR A 92 0.59 -8.85 11.54
C TYR A 92 0.70 -7.48 10.90
N VAL A 93 0.47 -7.42 9.59
CA VAL A 93 0.46 -6.17 8.84
C VAL A 93 -0.98 -5.69 8.74
N ILE A 94 -1.28 -4.63 9.47
CA ILE A 94 -2.60 -3.99 9.46
C ILE A 94 -2.57 -2.98 8.31
N TYR A 95 -3.36 -3.23 7.27
CA TYR A 95 -3.61 -2.27 6.22
C TYR A 95 -4.93 -1.55 6.48
N THR A 96 -4.93 -0.23 6.30
CA THR A 96 -6.16 0.57 6.13
C THR A 96 -6.29 0.88 4.66
N VAL A 97 -7.30 0.29 4.02
CA VAL A 97 -7.62 0.52 2.61
C VAL A 97 -8.71 1.58 2.56
N MET A 98 -8.42 2.68 1.88
CA MET A 98 -9.35 3.77 1.63
C MET A 98 -9.99 3.54 0.26
N ALA A 99 -11.31 3.47 0.24
CA ALA A 99 -12.10 3.32 -0.96
C ALA A 99 -12.11 4.62 -1.79
N TYR A 100 -11.92 5.77 -1.13
CA TYR A 100 -11.74 7.06 -1.78
C TYR A 100 -10.84 7.98 -0.94
N SER A 101 -9.70 8.41 -1.51
CA SER A 101 -8.78 9.41 -0.92
C SER A 101 -8.17 10.24 -2.04
N LYS A 102 -8.50 11.53 -2.11
CA LYS A 102 -7.95 12.48 -3.07
C LYS A 102 -7.75 13.84 -2.44
N GLY A 103 -6.65 13.97 -1.70
CA GLY A 103 -6.29 15.25 -1.09
C GLY A 103 -6.07 16.37 -2.13
N LEU A 104 -5.51 16.08 -3.32
CA LEU A 104 -5.03 17.14 -4.23
C LEU A 104 -5.01 16.83 -5.74
N THR A 105 -5.33 15.61 -6.21
CA THR A 105 -5.23 15.25 -7.63
C THR A 105 -6.57 15.40 -8.37
N GLN A 106 -6.52 15.82 -9.65
CA GLN A 106 -7.70 15.91 -10.53
C GLN A 106 -8.03 14.59 -11.23
N LYS A 107 -7.32 13.48 -10.92
CA LYS A 107 -7.47 12.18 -11.59
C LYS A 107 -8.18 11.17 -10.70
N PHE A 108 -8.97 10.27 -11.29
CA PHE A 108 -9.77 9.22 -10.63
C PHE A 108 -9.04 7.89 -10.38
N ASP A 109 -7.81 7.96 -9.89
CA ASP A 109 -6.87 6.84 -10.01
C ASP A 109 -6.44 6.24 -8.65
N HIS A 110 -7.27 6.36 -7.60
CA HIS A 110 -6.85 6.03 -6.22
C HIS A 110 -7.85 5.13 -5.46
N LEU A 111 -8.64 4.30 -6.15
CA LEU A 111 -9.41 3.25 -5.48
C LEU A 111 -8.44 2.23 -4.89
N GLY A 112 -8.58 1.90 -3.61
CA GLY A 112 -7.69 0.94 -2.95
C GLY A 112 -6.35 1.54 -2.49
N ASP A 113 -6.29 2.87 -2.34
CA ASP A 113 -5.18 3.52 -1.65
C ASP A 113 -5.06 2.95 -0.23
N LYS A 114 -3.84 2.63 0.19
CA LYS A 114 -3.64 1.74 1.32
C LYS A 114 -2.37 2.06 2.08
N GLU A 115 -2.54 2.21 3.37
CA GLU A 115 -1.44 2.45 4.29
C GLU A 115 -1.37 1.34 5.32
N ARG A 116 -0.19 1.14 5.92
CA ARG A 116 0.02 0.00 6.82
C ARG A 116 0.73 0.32 8.11
N VAL A 117 0.54 -0.56 9.08
CA VAL A 117 1.32 -0.68 10.30
C VAL A 117 1.76 -2.13 10.42
N ILE A 118 2.98 -2.38 10.88
CA ILE A 118 3.52 -3.72 11.07
C ILE A 118 3.63 -3.97 12.57
N VAL A 119 3.00 -5.02 13.07
CA VAL A 119 3.17 -5.49 14.45
C VAL A 119 3.89 -6.83 14.41
N GLU A 120 5.02 -6.96 15.09
CA GLU A 120 5.69 -8.25 15.33
C GLU A 120 5.46 -8.70 16.77
N ILE A 121 5.18 -9.99 16.92
CA ILE A 121 4.92 -10.65 18.19
C ILE A 121 5.89 -11.81 18.35
N ASP A 122 6.63 -11.84 19.44
CA ASP A 122 7.41 -13.01 19.84
C ASP A 122 6.49 -14.01 20.57
N LYS A 123 6.29 -15.19 20.00
CA LYS A 123 5.39 -16.22 20.57
C LYS A 123 5.92 -16.82 21.87
N LYS A 124 7.21 -16.69 22.17
CA LYS A 124 7.82 -17.26 23.38
C LYS A 124 7.74 -16.28 24.55
N THR A 125 8.10 -15.03 24.31
CA THR A 125 8.13 -14.01 25.38
C THR A 125 6.81 -13.25 25.50
N GLY A 126 6.02 -13.21 24.43
CA GLY A 126 4.83 -12.36 24.33
C GLY A 126 5.16 -10.91 23.98
N ASP A 127 6.44 -10.58 23.74
CA ASP A 127 6.84 -9.22 23.40
C ASP A 127 6.21 -8.77 22.07
N MET A 128 5.66 -7.56 22.07
CA MET A 128 5.00 -6.96 20.92
C MET A 128 5.66 -5.64 20.57
N ILE A 129 6.04 -5.49 19.30
CA ILE A 129 6.64 -4.26 18.76
C ILE A 129 5.92 -3.82 17.48
N CYS A 130 5.85 -2.52 17.27
CA CYS A 130 5.09 -1.91 16.20
C CYS A 130 5.92 -0.92 15.38
N TRP A 131 5.93 -1.07 14.06
CA TRP A 131 6.43 -0.06 13.12
C TRP A 131 5.25 0.62 12.44
N SER A 132 5.11 1.92 12.67
CA SER A 132 4.17 2.75 11.92
C SER A 132 4.79 3.24 10.61
N THR A 133 3.95 3.68 9.68
CA THR A 133 4.39 4.32 8.44
C THR A 133 4.60 5.81 8.65
N THR A 134 5.82 6.28 8.39
CA THR A 134 6.19 7.68 8.12
C THR A 134 6.01 7.98 6.63
N GLY A 135 5.87 9.25 6.29
CA GLY A 135 5.44 9.68 4.96
C GLY A 135 6.08 8.97 3.77
N HIS A 136 5.32 8.83 2.68
CA HIS A 136 5.63 8.10 1.45
C HIS A 136 5.88 6.59 1.68
N GLY A 137 5.15 5.96 2.61
CA GLY A 137 5.22 4.52 2.82
C GLY A 137 6.48 4.02 3.54
N ALA A 138 7.30 4.91 4.11
CA ALA A 138 8.54 4.55 4.80
C ALA A 138 8.26 4.17 6.25
N MET A 139 8.72 3.02 6.76
CA MET A 139 8.49 2.66 8.17
C MET A 139 9.28 3.54 9.15
N ASP A 140 8.75 3.79 10.35
CA ASP A 140 9.45 4.44 11.47
C ASP A 140 10.82 3.83 11.74
N LEU A 141 11.85 4.63 12.04
CA LEU A 141 13.22 4.14 12.30
C LEU A 141 13.32 3.20 13.50
N PHE A 142 12.55 3.48 14.56
CA PHE A 142 12.53 2.68 15.78
C PHE A 142 11.11 2.14 15.99
N PRO A 143 10.93 0.83 16.19
CA PRO A 143 9.63 0.31 16.57
C PRO A 143 9.23 0.84 17.93
N THR A 144 7.93 0.99 18.14
CA THR A 144 7.35 1.31 19.45
C THR A 144 6.98 0.02 20.17
N SER A 145 7.34 -0.09 21.44
CA SER A 145 6.92 -1.20 22.30
C SER A 145 5.40 -1.16 22.54
N LEU A 146 4.78 -2.33 22.46
CA LEU A 146 3.37 -2.56 22.79
C LEU A 146 3.23 -3.50 24.00
N ASN A 147 4.28 -3.68 24.80
CA ASN A 147 4.29 -4.60 25.94
C ASN A 147 3.38 -4.18 27.10
N ALA A 148 2.91 -2.93 27.11
CA ALA A 148 1.88 -2.46 28.03
C ALA A 148 0.48 -3.04 27.75
N PHE A 149 0.28 -3.74 26.63
CA PHE A 149 -0.95 -4.42 26.26
C PHE A 149 -0.86 -5.91 26.55
N LYS A 150 -1.99 -6.53 26.91
CA LYS A 150 -2.03 -7.96 27.25
C LYS A 150 -1.76 -8.86 26.04
N ASP A 151 -2.38 -8.52 24.92
CA ASP A 151 -2.34 -9.29 23.68
C ASP A 151 -2.67 -8.37 22.49
N PHE A 152 -2.58 -8.91 21.28
CA PHE A 152 -2.83 -8.15 20.06
C PHE A 152 -4.29 -7.66 19.95
N GLN A 153 -5.24 -8.38 20.53
CA GLN A 153 -6.64 -7.94 20.55
C GLN A 153 -6.82 -6.70 21.44
N ASP A 154 -6.15 -6.67 22.60
CA ASP A 154 -6.12 -5.49 23.48
C ASP A 154 -5.51 -4.27 22.76
N VAL A 155 -4.50 -4.47 21.92
CA VAL A 155 -3.94 -3.40 21.06
C VAL A 155 -5.00 -2.86 20.11
N LEU A 156 -5.69 -3.73 19.35
CA LEU A 156 -6.68 -3.31 18.36
C LEU A 156 -7.90 -2.61 18.99
N ASN A 157 -8.28 -3.01 20.19
CA ASN A 157 -9.41 -2.42 20.92
C ASN A 157 -9.04 -1.09 21.61
N SER A 158 -7.78 -0.92 21.99
CA SER A 158 -7.34 0.20 22.82
C SER A 158 -6.66 1.33 22.04
N CYS A 159 -6.03 1.03 20.91
CA CYS A 159 -5.30 1.99 20.09
C CYS A 159 -6.17 2.56 18.97
N ASP A 160 -5.74 3.70 18.43
CA ASP A 160 -6.35 4.30 17.24
C ASP A 160 -5.38 4.22 16.06
N LEU A 161 -5.90 3.91 14.88
CA LEU A 161 -5.19 4.12 13.63
C LEU A 161 -5.32 5.58 13.23
N VAL A 162 -4.20 6.25 13.00
CA VAL A 162 -4.16 7.66 12.62
C VAL A 162 -3.62 7.77 11.21
N ALA A 163 -4.51 8.06 10.27
CA ALA A 163 -4.11 8.35 8.89
C ALA A 163 -3.68 9.82 8.80
N GLN A 164 -2.53 10.08 8.19
CA GLN A 164 -1.96 11.42 8.08
C GLN A 164 -2.19 11.99 6.68
N PRO A 165 -2.84 13.16 6.56
CA PRO A 165 -3.18 13.74 5.26
C PRO A 165 -1.96 13.99 4.39
N GLY A 166 -2.06 13.67 3.09
CA GLY A 166 -1.09 14.04 2.05
C GLY A 166 0.27 13.33 2.11
N ASP A 167 0.52 12.54 3.15
CA ASP A 167 1.82 11.93 3.39
C ASP A 167 1.85 10.41 3.17
N HIS A 168 0.75 9.73 2.80
CA HIS A 168 0.76 8.25 2.70
C HIS A 168 1.36 7.60 3.96
N ALA A 169 0.76 7.92 5.11
CA ALA A 169 1.25 7.52 6.42
C ALA A 169 0.11 7.11 7.33
N LEU A 170 0.31 5.97 8.01
CA LEU A 170 -0.59 5.39 8.99
C LEU A 170 0.19 5.08 10.25
N ARG A 171 -0.33 5.55 11.37
CA ARG A 171 0.29 5.39 12.68
C ARG A 171 -0.65 4.71 13.66
N LEU A 172 -0.09 3.87 14.51
CA LEU A 172 -0.79 3.37 15.68
C LEU A 172 -0.60 4.34 16.84
N GLU A 173 -1.67 5.02 17.26
CA GLU A 173 -1.67 5.89 18.43
C GLU A 173 -2.02 5.09 19.69
N ILE A 174 -1.03 4.93 20.56
CA ILE A 174 -1.15 4.26 21.85
C ILE A 174 -1.82 5.21 22.86
N PRO A 175 -2.70 4.78 23.78
CA PRO A 175 -3.22 5.65 24.83
C PRO A 175 -2.13 6.17 25.77
N LYS A 176 -2.23 7.43 26.24
CA LYS A 176 -1.18 8.10 27.04
C LYS A 176 -0.67 7.30 28.24
N GLY A 177 -1.53 6.53 28.91
CA GLY A 177 -1.17 5.73 30.10
C GLY A 177 -0.47 4.39 29.82
N LYS A 178 -0.36 3.95 28.55
CA LYS A 178 0.24 2.66 28.15
C LYS A 178 1.53 2.84 27.33
N ARG A 179 2.14 4.03 27.33
CA ARG A 179 3.34 4.34 26.52
C ARG A 179 4.61 4.22 27.35
N GLU A 180 5.66 3.64 26.76
CA GLU A 180 6.97 3.45 27.39
C GLU A 180 8.04 4.47 26.93
N PHE A 181 7.77 5.28 25.90
CA PHE A 181 8.73 6.23 25.29
C PHE A 181 8.81 7.60 25.99
N PRO A 182 9.94 8.34 25.90
CA PRO A 182 10.15 9.56 26.67
C PRO A 182 9.22 10.69 26.22
N TYR A 183 8.45 11.17 27.20
CA TYR A 183 7.53 12.30 27.22
C TYR A 183 7.91 13.54 26.37
N LEU A 184 9.21 13.80 26.16
CA LEU A 184 9.68 14.98 25.45
C LEU A 184 9.42 14.94 23.93
N ILE A 185 9.61 13.78 23.30
CA ILE A 185 9.29 13.59 21.86
C ILE A 185 7.78 13.68 21.66
N GLU A 186 6.99 13.26 22.65
CA GLU A 186 5.54 13.33 22.61
C GLU A 186 5.04 14.76 22.69
N ILE A 187 5.56 15.56 23.61
CA ILE A 187 5.25 16.99 23.68
C ILE A 187 5.54 17.65 22.32
N LEU A 188 6.68 17.33 21.71
CA LEU A 188 7.03 17.86 20.39
C LEU A 188 6.05 17.39 19.31
N TRP A 189 5.64 16.11 19.32
CA TRP A 189 4.63 15.61 18.40
C TRP A 189 3.25 16.26 18.61
N GLU A 190 2.80 16.41 19.86
CA GLU A 190 1.54 17.09 20.20
C GLU A 190 1.59 18.56 19.76
N MET A 191 2.72 19.24 19.94
CA MET A 191 2.94 20.59 19.41
C MET A 191 2.91 20.62 17.88
N ALA A 192 3.54 19.63 17.22
CA ALA A 192 3.64 19.52 15.77
C ALA A 192 2.30 19.23 15.10
N VAL A 193 1.40 18.53 15.79
CA VAL A 193 0.03 18.27 15.34
C VAL A 193 -0.80 19.56 15.35
N GLY A 194 -0.55 20.49 16.28
CA GLY A 194 -1.29 21.76 16.34
C GLY A 194 -2.70 21.62 16.93
N ARG A 195 -3.55 22.64 16.79
CA ARG A 195 -4.98 22.55 17.14
C ARG A 195 -5.72 21.91 15.97
N ARG A 196 -5.76 20.59 15.95
CA ARG A 196 -6.56 19.81 14.99
C ARG A 196 -7.71 19.16 15.74
N ASP A 197 -8.90 19.30 15.17
CA ASP A 197 -10.07 18.58 15.62
C ASP A 197 -10.08 17.22 14.92
N PHE A 198 -10.33 16.15 15.66
CA PHE A 198 -10.33 14.79 15.13
C PHE A 198 -11.70 14.15 15.25
N ILE A 199 -12.07 13.42 14.20
CA ILE A 199 -13.23 12.53 14.20
C ILE A 199 -12.72 11.10 14.35
N HIS A 200 -13.42 10.30 15.14
CA HIS A 200 -13.15 8.87 15.29
C HIS A 200 -14.24 8.12 14.52
N LYS A 201 -13.83 7.39 13.48
CA LYS A 201 -14.69 6.50 12.71
C LYS A 201 -14.31 5.06 13.06
N GLU A 202 -15.26 4.25 13.49
CA GLU A 202 -15.02 2.81 13.58
C GLU A 202 -15.07 2.21 12.18
N ILE A 203 -14.02 1.49 11.80
CA ILE A 203 -13.95 0.75 10.54
C ILE A 203 -13.96 -0.74 10.81
N ASP A 204 -14.61 -1.50 9.94
CA ASP A 204 -14.55 -2.95 9.97
C ASP A 204 -13.15 -3.43 9.57
N LEU A 205 -12.68 -4.44 10.27
CA LEU A 205 -11.34 -5.01 10.17
C LEU A 205 -11.46 -6.51 9.90
N LEU A 206 -11.03 -6.92 8.69
CA LEU A 206 -10.90 -8.32 8.32
C LEU A 206 -9.68 -8.91 9.02
N THR A 207 -9.91 -9.97 9.79
CA THR A 207 -8.85 -10.70 10.49
C THR A 207 -8.03 -11.54 9.53
N ASN A 208 -6.89 -12.06 9.98
CA ASN A 208 -6.10 -13.03 9.22
C ASN A 208 -6.93 -14.27 8.84
N SER A 209 -7.83 -14.74 9.72
CA SER A 209 -8.74 -15.86 9.40
C SER A 209 -9.72 -15.51 8.29
N ASP A 210 -10.24 -14.28 8.26
CA ASP A 210 -11.14 -13.83 7.19
C ASP A 210 -10.41 -13.82 5.83
N ILE A 211 -9.16 -13.34 5.83
CA ILE A 211 -8.33 -13.25 4.64
C ILE A 211 -7.90 -14.64 4.14
N GLU A 212 -7.39 -15.50 5.02
CA GLU A 212 -6.84 -16.81 4.63
C GLU A 212 -7.91 -17.87 4.44
N ASN A 213 -8.91 -17.97 5.33
CA ASN A 213 -9.87 -19.07 5.30
C ASN A 213 -11.11 -18.73 4.46
N ASN A 214 -11.63 -17.51 4.55
CA ASN A 214 -12.88 -17.14 3.85
C ASN A 214 -12.58 -16.60 2.44
N LEU A 215 -11.54 -15.77 2.32
CA LEU A 215 -11.08 -15.24 1.05
C LEU A 215 -10.05 -16.12 0.36
N ASP A 216 -9.55 -17.19 0.97
CA ASP A 216 -8.52 -18.10 0.41
C ASP A 216 -7.24 -17.36 -0.06
N PHE A 217 -7.01 -16.16 0.46
CA PHE A 217 -5.86 -15.33 0.11
C PHE A 217 -4.68 -15.69 1.02
N ASN A 218 -4.02 -16.80 0.70
CA ASN A 218 -3.00 -17.45 1.54
C ASN A 218 -1.62 -16.76 1.51
N PHE A 219 -1.57 -15.48 1.84
CA PHE A 219 -0.34 -14.69 1.81
C PHE A 219 0.71 -15.16 2.83
N HIS A 220 0.28 -15.65 4.01
CA HIS A 220 1.18 -16.26 4.98
C HIS A 220 1.93 -17.46 4.40
N ARG A 221 1.26 -18.33 3.64
CA ARG A 221 1.88 -19.51 3.01
C ARG A 221 2.99 -19.10 2.05
N TYR A 222 2.73 -18.13 1.18
CA TYR A 222 3.73 -17.58 0.26
C TYR A 222 4.95 -17.03 1.02
N THR A 223 4.73 -16.17 2.01
CA THR A 223 5.82 -15.52 2.74
C THR A 223 6.62 -16.50 3.60
N LYS A 224 5.95 -17.51 4.18
CA LYS A 224 6.57 -18.66 4.84
C LYS A 224 7.46 -19.46 3.89
N ALA A 225 7.03 -19.70 2.65
CA ALA A 225 7.84 -20.39 1.66
C ALA A 225 9.11 -19.60 1.28
N VAL A 226 9.01 -18.26 1.15
CA VAL A 226 10.18 -17.39 0.91
C VAL A 226 11.18 -17.47 2.08
N ILE A 227 10.69 -17.35 3.32
CA ILE A 227 11.54 -17.41 4.52
C ILE A 227 12.18 -18.80 4.66
N ARG A 228 11.43 -19.88 4.40
CA ARG A 228 11.94 -21.25 4.42
C ARG A 228 13.08 -21.43 3.40
N LEU A 229 12.90 -20.94 2.17
CA LEU A 229 13.93 -20.98 1.14
C LEU A 229 15.19 -20.22 1.58
N GLU A 230 15.04 -19.04 2.19
CA GLU A 230 16.19 -18.27 2.67
C GLU A 230 16.94 -19.01 3.79
N ARG A 231 16.22 -19.60 4.75
CA ARG A 231 16.82 -20.37 5.85
C ARG A 231 17.57 -21.57 5.32
N ALA A 232 16.94 -22.39 4.48
CA ALA A 232 17.58 -23.53 3.84
C ALA A 232 18.85 -23.10 3.06
N TRP A 233 18.79 -22.00 2.32
CA TRP A 233 19.96 -21.47 1.62
C TRP A 233 21.10 -21.06 2.57
N LYS A 234 20.80 -20.41 3.70
CA LYS A 234 21.81 -20.03 4.70
C LYS A 234 22.46 -21.25 5.32
N ASP A 235 21.65 -22.23 5.72
CA ASP A 235 22.12 -23.45 6.38
C ASP A 235 23.01 -24.26 5.43
N LEU A 236 22.57 -24.46 4.18
CA LEU A 236 23.34 -25.16 3.16
C LEU A 236 24.65 -24.42 2.80
N LYS A 237 24.64 -23.08 2.79
CA LYS A 237 25.85 -22.27 2.53
C LYS A 237 26.85 -22.36 3.68
N GLN A 238 26.39 -22.37 4.93
CA GLN A 238 27.25 -22.55 6.11
C GLN A 238 27.86 -23.96 6.14
N ASN A 239 27.03 -24.99 5.98
CA ASN A 239 27.48 -26.38 5.93
C ASN A 239 28.50 -26.60 4.81
N LEU A 240 28.33 -25.97 3.65
CA LEU A 240 29.30 -26.09 2.55
C LEU A 240 30.65 -25.42 2.89
N LEU A 241 30.67 -24.36 3.69
CA LEU A 241 31.91 -23.73 4.17
C LEU A 241 32.61 -24.58 5.23
N GLU A 242 31.85 -25.23 6.11
CA GLU A 242 32.36 -26.15 7.12
C GLU A 242 32.89 -27.43 6.48
N SER A 243 32.11 -28.06 5.59
CA SER A 243 32.56 -29.20 4.80
C SER A 243 33.74 -28.86 3.90
N ALA A 244 33.88 -27.64 3.39
CA ALA A 244 35.08 -27.24 2.64
C ALA A 244 36.33 -27.08 3.54
N LYS A 245 36.15 -26.73 4.82
CA LYS A 245 37.25 -26.75 5.82
C LYS A 245 37.61 -28.18 6.20
N GLU A 246 36.63 -29.08 6.27
CA GLU A 246 36.82 -30.51 6.57
C GLU A 246 37.27 -31.34 5.36
N ALA A 247 36.96 -30.94 4.12
CA ALA A 247 37.37 -31.61 2.88
C ALA A 247 38.87 -31.43 2.55
N VAL A 248 39.60 -30.64 3.33
CA VAL A 248 41.07 -30.74 3.41
C VAL A 248 41.49 -32.10 4.00
N VAL A 249 40.56 -32.81 4.66
CA VAL A 249 40.73 -34.12 5.29
C VAL A 249 39.99 -35.25 4.55
N ASP A 250 38.85 -35.00 3.89
CA ASP A 250 38.08 -36.02 3.13
C ASP A 250 37.82 -35.66 1.65
N GLU A 251 37.93 -36.67 0.76
CA GLU A 251 37.83 -36.59 -0.71
C GLU A 251 36.42 -36.24 -1.25
N ILE A 252 35.90 -35.04 -1.00
CA ILE A 252 34.74 -34.54 -1.77
C ILE A 252 35.21 -34.24 -3.20
N THR A 253 34.58 -34.86 -4.21
CA THR A 253 34.96 -34.63 -5.61
C THR A 253 34.72 -33.15 -5.99
N PRO A 254 35.72 -32.43 -6.55
CA PRO A 254 35.60 -31.01 -6.92
C PRO A 254 34.40 -30.67 -7.82
N LYS A 255 33.90 -31.66 -8.58
CA LYS A 255 32.71 -31.53 -9.42
C LYS A 255 31.42 -31.30 -8.62
N ILE A 256 31.24 -32.00 -7.50
CA ILE A 256 30.06 -31.87 -6.62
C ILE A 256 30.08 -30.52 -5.91
N GLU A 257 31.24 -30.11 -5.41
CA GLU A 257 31.39 -28.81 -4.75
C GLU A 257 31.09 -27.64 -5.70
N LYS A 258 31.58 -27.70 -6.94
CA LYS A 258 31.30 -26.70 -7.98
C LYS A 258 29.80 -26.64 -8.31
N GLN A 259 29.15 -27.80 -8.42
CA GLN A 259 27.71 -27.90 -8.67
C GLN A 259 26.90 -27.25 -7.54
N ASN A 260 27.16 -27.62 -6.28
CA ASN A 260 26.49 -27.04 -5.12
C ASN A 260 26.67 -25.52 -5.04
N LYS A 261 27.89 -25.02 -5.26
CA LYS A 261 28.17 -23.58 -5.30
C LYS A 261 27.36 -22.86 -6.37
N GLN A 262 27.22 -23.47 -7.55
CA GLN A 262 26.43 -22.91 -8.64
C GLN A 262 24.94 -22.86 -8.29
N SER A 263 24.39 -23.95 -7.73
CA SER A 263 23.00 -24.03 -7.28
C SER A 263 22.69 -22.99 -6.20
N LEU A 264 23.54 -22.87 -5.18
CA LEU A 264 23.39 -21.86 -4.13
C LEU A 264 23.46 -20.42 -4.67
N ARG A 265 24.27 -20.16 -5.70
CA ARG A 265 24.36 -18.85 -6.34
C ARG A 265 23.11 -18.49 -7.14
N ILE A 266 22.47 -19.47 -7.79
CA ILE A 266 21.16 -19.28 -8.44
C ILE A 266 20.12 -18.85 -7.40
N ILE A 267 20.08 -19.54 -6.26
CA ILE A 267 19.14 -19.20 -5.17
C ILE A 267 19.45 -17.85 -4.55
N GLU A 268 20.72 -17.47 -4.37
CA GLU A 268 21.10 -16.14 -3.88
C GLU A 268 20.55 -15.02 -4.80
N GLY A 269 20.68 -15.21 -6.12
CA GLY A 269 20.08 -14.30 -7.10
C GLY A 269 18.55 -14.28 -7.05
N LEU A 270 17.92 -15.44 -6.86
CA LEU A 270 16.46 -15.53 -6.73
C LEU A 270 15.97 -14.84 -5.44
N LEU A 271 16.63 -15.04 -4.31
CA LEU A 271 16.29 -14.39 -3.04
C LEU A 271 16.32 -12.87 -3.18
N HIS A 272 17.28 -12.31 -3.92
CA HIS A 272 17.28 -10.89 -4.25
C HIS A 272 16.00 -10.47 -5.00
N ILE A 273 15.55 -11.25 -5.98
CA ILE A 273 14.30 -10.99 -6.69
C ILE A 273 13.09 -11.07 -5.75
N LEU A 274 13.02 -12.09 -4.89
CA LEU A 274 11.90 -12.31 -3.96
C LEU A 274 11.76 -11.18 -2.95
N TRP A 275 12.86 -10.63 -2.46
CA TRP A 275 12.83 -9.54 -1.48
C TRP A 275 12.55 -8.17 -2.11
N PHE A 276 13.02 -7.94 -3.34
CA PHE A 276 13.12 -6.59 -3.93
C PHE A 276 12.30 -6.36 -5.19
N ARG A 277 11.55 -7.35 -5.67
CA ARG A 277 10.54 -7.16 -6.72
C ARG A 277 9.14 -7.51 -6.21
N PRO A 278 8.07 -6.94 -6.79
CA PRO A 278 6.71 -7.30 -6.42
C PRO A 278 6.39 -8.78 -6.69
N PRO A 279 5.64 -9.48 -5.81
CA PRO A 279 5.26 -10.89 -5.97
C PRO A 279 4.84 -11.29 -7.39
N ALA A 280 3.98 -10.49 -8.05
CA ALA A 280 3.49 -10.78 -9.41
C ALA A 280 4.62 -10.90 -10.45
N SER A 281 5.73 -10.20 -10.26
CA SER A 281 6.89 -10.23 -11.15
C SER A 281 7.89 -11.36 -10.85
N GLN A 282 7.71 -12.08 -9.73
CA GLN A 282 8.65 -13.10 -9.26
C GLN A 282 8.43 -14.46 -9.91
N LEU A 283 7.19 -14.79 -10.27
CA LEU A 283 6.77 -16.14 -10.66
C LEU A 283 7.62 -16.75 -11.79
N LYS A 284 7.92 -15.96 -12.83
CA LYS A 284 8.78 -16.42 -13.94
C LYS A 284 10.19 -16.79 -13.47
N SER A 285 10.74 -16.04 -12.52
CA SER A 285 12.09 -16.30 -11.98
C SER A 285 12.11 -17.53 -11.08
N VAL A 286 11.04 -17.73 -10.29
CA VAL A 286 10.87 -18.93 -9.46
C VAL A 286 10.75 -20.18 -10.33
N LYS A 287 9.86 -20.18 -11.33
CA LYS A 287 9.69 -21.31 -12.28
C LYS A 287 10.99 -21.64 -13.00
N LYS A 288 11.69 -20.64 -13.53
CA LYS A 288 13.00 -20.85 -14.18
C LYS A 288 14.04 -21.47 -13.25
N ALA A 289 14.12 -21.02 -12.00
CA ALA A 289 15.06 -21.58 -11.02
C ALA A 289 14.70 -23.04 -10.69
N LEU A 290 13.41 -23.33 -10.49
CA LEU A 290 12.90 -24.68 -10.24
C LEU A 290 13.21 -25.63 -11.40
N GLU A 291 12.91 -25.23 -12.65
CA GLU A 291 13.24 -26.02 -13.85
C GLU A 291 14.74 -26.26 -13.97
N THR A 292 15.56 -25.23 -13.74
CA THR A 292 17.01 -25.33 -13.84
C THR A 292 17.57 -26.36 -12.85
N LEU A 293 17.12 -26.33 -11.59
CA LEU A 293 17.61 -27.27 -10.57
C LEU A 293 16.99 -28.67 -10.69
N SER A 294 15.76 -28.78 -11.17
CA SER A 294 15.08 -30.07 -11.37
C SER A 294 15.65 -30.87 -12.55
N ASN A 295 16.22 -30.19 -13.55
CA ASN A 295 16.79 -30.82 -14.75
C ASN A 295 18.25 -31.27 -14.58
N VAL A 296 18.82 -31.18 -13.36
CA VAL A 296 20.17 -31.66 -13.08
C VAL A 296 20.18 -33.20 -13.09
N SER A 297 21.00 -33.81 -13.96
CA SER A 297 20.98 -35.28 -14.17
C SER A 297 21.35 -36.11 -12.94
N HIS A 298 22.17 -35.56 -12.04
CA HIS A 298 22.55 -36.18 -10.78
C HIS A 298 22.42 -35.14 -9.66
N PRO A 299 21.20 -34.96 -9.10
CA PRO A 299 20.96 -33.95 -8.07
C PRO A 299 21.62 -34.38 -6.76
N THR A 300 22.34 -33.47 -6.12
CA THR A 300 22.88 -33.64 -4.77
C THR A 300 21.80 -33.40 -3.72
N SER A 301 22.11 -33.67 -2.45
CA SER A 301 21.24 -33.32 -1.32
C SER A 301 20.92 -31.81 -1.25
N VAL A 302 21.87 -30.95 -1.67
CA VAL A 302 21.67 -29.50 -1.77
C VAL A 302 20.59 -29.19 -2.81
N GLU A 303 20.71 -29.74 -4.01
CA GLU A 303 19.70 -29.52 -5.06
C GLU A 303 18.33 -30.06 -4.66
N GLN A 304 18.25 -31.26 -4.07
CA GLN A 304 16.98 -31.85 -3.64
C GLN A 304 16.25 -30.95 -2.63
N THR A 305 16.97 -30.49 -1.60
CA THR A 305 16.42 -29.59 -0.57
C THR A 305 15.92 -28.27 -1.18
N LEU A 306 16.68 -27.71 -2.13
CA LEU A 306 16.32 -26.47 -2.82
C LEU A 306 15.11 -26.65 -3.75
N VAL A 307 15.04 -27.76 -4.50
CA VAL A 307 13.91 -28.09 -5.37
C VAL A 307 12.62 -28.22 -4.58
N GLU A 308 12.65 -28.87 -3.41
CA GLU A 308 11.48 -28.96 -2.53
C GLU A 308 11.00 -27.58 -2.06
N CYS A 309 11.93 -26.72 -1.62
CA CYS A 309 11.59 -25.36 -1.18
C CYS A 309 11.03 -24.51 -2.34
N LEU A 310 11.60 -24.64 -3.54
CA LEU A 310 11.15 -23.94 -4.74
C LEU A 310 9.80 -24.44 -5.25
N GLY A 311 9.51 -25.74 -5.12
CA GLY A 311 8.22 -26.33 -5.47
C GLY A 311 7.10 -25.70 -4.64
N GLU A 312 7.26 -25.70 -3.31
CA GLU A 312 6.28 -25.08 -2.41
C GLU A 312 6.16 -23.57 -2.64
N LEU A 313 7.27 -22.87 -2.86
CA LEU A 313 7.25 -21.43 -3.17
C LEU A 313 6.50 -21.15 -4.49
N SER A 314 6.74 -21.95 -5.52
CA SER A 314 6.08 -21.78 -6.82
C SER A 314 4.58 -21.98 -6.72
N VAL A 315 4.13 -22.99 -5.98
CA VAL A 315 2.69 -23.25 -5.75
C VAL A 315 2.09 -22.11 -4.93
N ALA A 316 2.65 -21.80 -3.77
CA ALA A 316 2.11 -20.76 -2.89
C ALA A 316 2.06 -19.37 -3.54
N LEU A 317 3.07 -19.01 -4.35
CA LEU A 317 3.06 -17.76 -5.10
C LEU A 317 2.02 -17.75 -6.21
N ASN A 318 1.84 -18.86 -6.93
CA ASN A 318 0.83 -18.96 -7.99
C ASN A 318 -0.58 -18.85 -7.39
N ASP A 319 -0.85 -19.62 -6.32
CA ASP A 319 -2.14 -19.65 -5.64
C ASP A 319 -2.56 -18.25 -5.16
N VAL A 320 -1.67 -17.51 -4.49
CA VAL A 320 -2.00 -16.17 -3.98
C VAL A 320 -2.21 -15.14 -5.10
N LEU A 321 -1.48 -15.26 -6.21
CA LEU A 321 -1.63 -14.38 -7.39
C LEU A 321 -2.95 -14.64 -8.12
N GLU A 322 -3.24 -15.90 -8.44
CA GLU A 322 -4.49 -16.29 -9.09
C GLU A 322 -5.68 -15.90 -8.22
N ARG A 323 -5.56 -16.05 -6.90
CA ARG A 323 -6.64 -15.65 -5.99
C ARG A 323 -6.87 -14.14 -5.98
N ALA A 324 -5.81 -13.33 -5.97
CA ALA A 324 -5.93 -11.88 -6.04
C ALA A 324 -6.62 -11.43 -7.34
N GLU A 325 -6.19 -11.99 -8.48
CA GLU A 325 -6.77 -11.75 -9.79
C GLU A 325 -8.25 -12.15 -9.84
N TYR A 326 -8.57 -13.33 -9.29
CA TYR A 326 -9.94 -13.82 -9.21
C TYR A 326 -10.82 -12.91 -8.35
N LEU A 327 -10.36 -12.46 -7.18
CA LEU A 327 -11.12 -11.58 -6.31
C LEU A 327 -11.38 -10.22 -6.98
N LYS A 328 -10.38 -9.64 -7.65
CA LYS A 328 -10.52 -8.39 -8.42
C LYS A 328 -11.45 -8.55 -9.62
N TRP A 329 -11.35 -9.66 -10.34
CA TRP A 329 -12.25 -9.96 -11.45
C TRP A 329 -13.69 -10.14 -10.94
N LYS A 330 -13.87 -10.89 -9.86
CA LYS A 330 -15.19 -11.16 -9.26
C LYS A 330 -15.84 -9.87 -8.75
N SER A 331 -15.07 -8.98 -8.12
CA SER A 331 -15.58 -7.70 -7.62
C SER A 331 -16.06 -6.76 -8.72
N VAL A 332 -15.63 -6.96 -9.97
CA VAL A 332 -16.07 -6.14 -11.12
C VAL A 332 -17.19 -6.81 -11.91
N ILE A 333 -17.04 -8.11 -12.21
CA ILE A 333 -17.94 -8.84 -13.12
C ILE A 333 -19.15 -9.44 -12.41
N ASP A 334 -18.96 -9.99 -11.20
CA ASP A 334 -20.02 -10.56 -10.37
C ASP A 334 -20.11 -9.77 -9.06
N LYS A 335 -20.41 -8.47 -9.18
CA LYS A 335 -20.48 -7.53 -8.06
C LYS A 335 -21.36 -8.06 -6.94
N LYS A 336 -22.56 -8.53 -7.29
CA LYS A 336 -23.52 -9.07 -6.33
C LYS A 336 -22.98 -10.30 -5.60
N GLY A 337 -22.48 -11.30 -6.33
CA GLY A 337 -21.94 -12.52 -5.72
C GLY A 337 -20.62 -12.32 -5.00
N TYR A 338 -19.87 -11.25 -5.29
CA TYR A 338 -18.73 -10.82 -4.49
C TYR A 338 -19.18 -10.16 -3.19
N SER A 339 -20.11 -9.20 -3.28
CA SER A 339 -20.54 -8.40 -2.14
C SER A 339 -21.41 -9.15 -1.11
N GLU A 340 -22.05 -10.23 -1.54
CA GLU A 340 -22.82 -11.16 -0.70
C GLU A 340 -21.97 -12.33 -0.16
N ALA A 341 -20.65 -12.35 -0.43
CA ALA A 341 -19.78 -13.42 0.04
C ALA A 341 -19.74 -13.52 1.57
N ASP A 342 -19.56 -14.74 2.09
CA ASP A 342 -19.60 -15.05 3.53
C ASP A 342 -18.66 -14.18 4.36
N VAL A 343 -17.50 -13.80 3.81
CA VAL A 343 -16.52 -12.93 4.50
C VAL A 343 -17.07 -11.54 4.85
N PHE A 344 -18.08 -11.07 4.11
CA PHE A 344 -18.70 -9.76 4.33
C PHE A 344 -19.96 -9.86 5.19
N GLN A 345 -20.40 -11.06 5.56
CA GLN A 345 -21.54 -11.23 6.46
C GLN A 345 -21.22 -10.60 7.81
N ASN A 346 -22.10 -9.69 8.25
CA ASN A 346 -21.97 -8.91 9.48
C ASN A 346 -20.89 -7.81 9.47
N LEU A 347 -20.31 -7.49 8.31
CA LEU A 347 -19.50 -6.28 8.14
C LEU A 347 -20.38 -5.15 7.58
N ALA A 348 -20.31 -3.98 8.19
CA ALA A 348 -20.99 -2.76 7.74
C ALA A 348 -20.14 -2.04 6.68
N LEU A 349 -19.73 -2.77 5.65
CA LEU A 349 -18.92 -2.26 4.54
C LEU A 349 -19.82 -1.81 3.39
N SER A 350 -19.50 -0.63 2.82
CA SER A 350 -20.09 -0.21 1.56
C SER A 350 -19.62 -1.13 0.42
N GLU A 351 -20.38 -1.14 -0.68
CA GLU A 351 -19.97 -1.83 -1.91
C GLU A 351 -18.64 -1.31 -2.46
N LEU A 352 -18.39 0.00 -2.31
CA LEU A 352 -17.14 0.63 -2.74
C LEU A 352 -15.96 0.14 -1.90
N ALA A 353 -16.12 0.02 -0.58
CA ALA A 353 -15.07 -0.49 0.30
C ALA A 353 -14.74 -1.95 0.00
N LYS A 354 -15.74 -2.77 -0.35
CA LYS A 354 -15.54 -4.15 -0.79
C LYS A 354 -14.76 -4.20 -2.11
N GLU A 355 -15.13 -3.40 -3.11
CA GLU A 355 -14.38 -3.31 -4.38
C GLU A 355 -12.93 -2.82 -4.15
N ALA A 356 -12.75 -1.81 -3.31
CA ALA A 356 -11.44 -1.27 -2.94
C ALA A 356 -10.54 -2.32 -2.27
N LEU A 357 -11.11 -3.19 -1.43
CA LEU A 357 -10.39 -4.30 -0.81
C LEU A 357 -9.81 -5.24 -1.88
N ALA A 358 -10.59 -5.63 -2.89
CA ALA A 358 -10.13 -6.51 -3.95
C ALA A 358 -8.99 -5.88 -4.76
N VAL A 359 -9.11 -4.59 -5.10
CA VAL A 359 -8.06 -3.83 -5.79
C VAL A 359 -6.80 -3.75 -4.94
N ALA A 360 -6.94 -3.42 -3.65
CA ALA A 360 -5.83 -3.32 -2.72
C ALA A 360 -5.03 -4.63 -2.58
N LEU A 361 -5.70 -5.78 -2.53
CA LEU A 361 -5.04 -7.09 -2.45
C LEU A 361 -4.19 -7.38 -3.70
N ASP A 362 -4.71 -7.10 -4.89
CA ASP A 362 -3.97 -7.25 -6.16
C ASP A 362 -2.79 -6.27 -6.24
N ASP A 363 -3.01 -5.01 -5.89
CA ASP A 363 -1.96 -3.98 -5.90
C ASP A 363 -0.82 -4.31 -4.93
N ILE A 364 -1.12 -4.85 -3.73
CA ILE A 364 -0.10 -5.30 -2.77
C ILE A 364 0.86 -6.29 -3.45
N LEU A 365 0.35 -7.19 -4.31
CA LEU A 365 1.17 -8.19 -5.01
C LEU A 365 1.87 -7.64 -6.27
N ARG A 366 1.30 -6.61 -6.92
CA ARG A 366 1.83 -6.07 -8.18
C ARG A 366 2.79 -4.91 -8.01
N GLU A 367 2.60 -4.09 -6.97
CA GLU A 367 3.33 -2.83 -6.82
C GLU A 367 4.36 -2.86 -5.68
N HIS A 368 4.11 -3.69 -4.67
CA HIS A 368 4.89 -3.64 -3.44
C HIS A 368 5.85 -4.83 -3.30
N THR A 369 7.08 -4.53 -2.88
CA THR A 369 8.08 -5.57 -2.61
C THR A 369 7.83 -6.22 -1.25
N LEU A 370 8.25 -7.46 -1.05
CA LEU A 370 8.09 -8.13 0.24
C LEU A 370 8.78 -7.36 1.39
N SER A 371 9.95 -6.78 1.11
CA SER A 371 10.65 -5.89 2.05
C SER A 371 9.84 -4.64 2.43
N TYR A 372 8.99 -4.16 1.53
CA TYR A 372 8.12 -3.02 1.78
C TYR A 372 6.90 -3.48 2.61
N ILE A 373 6.21 -4.54 2.18
CA ILE A 373 4.97 -5.03 2.80
C ILE A 373 5.15 -5.29 4.29
N GLY A 374 6.13 -6.12 4.68
CA GLY A 374 6.23 -6.59 6.06
C GLY A 374 7.63 -6.66 6.65
N TYR A 375 8.69 -6.39 5.88
CA TYR A 375 10.08 -6.62 6.32
C TYR A 375 11.01 -5.41 6.15
N PRO A 376 10.80 -4.32 6.91
CA PRO A 376 11.59 -3.09 6.79
C PRO A 376 13.09 -3.29 7.05
N GLU A 377 13.48 -4.34 7.76
CA GLU A 377 14.88 -4.71 8.03
C GLU A 377 15.61 -5.11 6.74
N ARG A 378 14.86 -5.70 5.80
CA ARG A 378 15.34 -6.11 4.48
C ARG A 378 15.35 -4.97 3.47
N ALA A 379 14.95 -3.75 3.83
CA ALA A 379 14.94 -2.63 2.91
C ALA A 379 16.32 -2.35 2.28
N THR A 380 16.34 -1.86 1.05
CA THR A 380 17.58 -1.45 0.37
C THR A 380 18.26 -0.30 1.10
N ILE A 381 19.56 -0.10 0.87
CA ILE A 381 20.31 1.02 1.49
C ILE A 381 19.63 2.37 1.19
N LYS A 382 19.20 2.60 -0.06
CA LYS A 382 18.43 3.80 -0.43
C LYS A 382 17.19 3.97 0.44
N LYS A 383 16.37 2.92 0.63
CA LYS A 383 15.16 2.97 1.46
C LYS A 383 15.50 3.16 2.95
N LYS A 384 16.59 2.56 3.45
CA LYS A 384 17.10 2.78 4.81
C LYS A 384 17.51 4.24 5.03
N ILE A 385 18.20 4.85 4.06
CA ILE A 385 18.55 6.27 4.08
C ILE A 385 17.30 7.14 4.05
N MET A 386 16.33 6.86 3.17
CA MET A 386 15.06 7.59 3.13
C MET A 386 14.30 7.50 4.46
N ARG A 387 14.29 6.33 5.10
CA ARG A 387 13.71 6.13 6.45
C ARG A 387 14.40 6.98 7.51
N ILE A 388 15.72 7.13 7.44
CA ILE A 388 16.47 8.04 8.34
C ILE A 388 16.12 9.49 8.03
N LEU A 389 16.12 9.91 6.75
CA LEU A 389 15.81 11.27 6.33
C LEU A 389 14.39 11.67 6.74
N PHE A 390 13.38 10.87 6.43
CA PHE A 390 12.00 11.15 6.86
C PHE A 390 11.85 11.05 8.37
N GLY A 391 12.37 10.00 9.02
CA GLY A 391 12.26 9.83 10.47
C GLY A 391 12.89 10.99 11.26
N THR A 392 13.95 11.60 10.75
CA THR A 392 14.64 12.73 11.40
C THR A 392 14.08 14.09 10.99
N ALA A 393 13.63 14.27 9.74
CA ALA A 393 13.20 15.56 9.21
C ALA A 393 11.70 15.85 9.41
N VAL A 394 10.84 14.82 9.46
CA VAL A 394 9.38 15.00 9.52
C VAL A 394 8.96 15.78 10.78
N LEU A 395 9.48 15.43 11.95
CA LEU A 395 9.10 16.10 13.19
C LEU A 395 9.54 17.59 13.21
N PRO A 396 10.80 17.95 12.88
CA PRO A 396 11.21 19.35 12.75
C PRO A 396 10.42 20.14 11.72
N LEU A 397 10.18 19.58 10.52
CA LEU A 397 9.42 20.26 9.47
C LEU A 397 7.97 20.51 9.90
N ARG A 398 7.34 19.54 10.57
CA ARG A 398 5.98 19.70 11.08
C ARG A 398 5.91 20.75 12.18
N LEU A 399 6.84 20.73 13.15
CA LEU A 399 6.95 21.75 14.18
C LEU A 399 7.11 23.16 13.58
N LEU A 400 7.94 23.30 12.55
CA LEU A 400 8.09 24.56 11.82
C LEU A 400 6.76 24.95 11.15
N SER A 401 6.10 24.03 10.45
CA SER A 401 4.83 24.33 9.78
C SER A 401 3.74 24.79 10.76
N THR A 402 3.58 24.13 11.91
CA THR A 402 2.62 24.54 12.95
C THR A 402 3.03 25.85 13.60
N PHE A 403 4.32 26.11 13.78
CA PHE A 403 4.80 27.41 14.25
C PHE A 403 4.42 28.53 13.26
N TRP A 404 4.64 28.32 11.96
CA TRP A 404 4.26 29.26 10.90
C TRP A 404 2.75 29.49 10.82
N GLU A 405 1.93 28.45 10.96
CA GLU A 405 0.47 28.57 11.05
C GLU A 405 0.03 29.41 12.25
N ARG A 406 0.63 29.17 13.43
CA ARG A 406 0.38 29.99 14.62
C ARG A 406 0.78 31.45 14.42
N LEU A 407 1.86 31.70 13.69
CA LEU A 407 2.35 33.05 13.40
C LEU A 407 1.41 33.79 12.44
N LYS A 408 0.90 33.11 11.40
CA LYS A 408 -0.12 33.64 10.49
C LYS A 408 -1.46 33.95 11.18
N LEU A 409 -1.89 33.10 12.11
CA LEU A 409 -3.13 33.34 12.89
C LEU A 409 -2.98 34.51 13.87
N ARG A 410 -1.78 34.74 14.40
CA ARG A 410 -1.50 35.83 15.36
C ARG A 410 -1.21 37.17 14.67
N PHE A 411 -0.74 37.14 13.43
CA PHE A 411 -0.54 38.30 12.57
C PHE A 411 -1.19 38.02 11.20
N PRO A 412 -2.52 38.15 11.07
CA PRO A 412 -3.16 38.04 9.77
C PRO A 412 -2.59 39.17 8.89
N PHE A 413 -1.75 38.80 7.93
CA PHE A 413 -1.28 39.75 6.92
C PHE A 413 -2.53 40.31 6.23
N GLN A 414 -2.78 41.59 6.48
CA GLN A 414 -3.88 42.35 5.91
C GLN A 414 -3.62 42.42 4.41
N LYS A 415 -4.20 41.49 3.66
CA LYS A 415 -4.17 41.51 2.21
C LYS A 415 -5.02 42.71 1.79
N SER A 416 -4.36 43.82 1.48
CA SER A 416 -5.01 45.01 0.92
C SER A 416 -5.68 44.63 -0.40
N THR A 417 -6.99 44.47 -0.35
CA THR A 417 -7.86 44.57 -1.51
C THR A 417 -7.92 46.05 -1.90
N ASP A 418 -7.06 46.47 -2.81
CA ASP A 418 -7.36 47.63 -3.66
C ASP A 418 -8.28 47.14 -4.79
N THR A 419 -9.58 47.18 -4.49
CA THR A 419 -10.63 47.34 -5.50
C THR A 419 -10.70 48.82 -5.86
N SER A 420 -10.19 49.19 -7.03
CA SER A 420 -10.65 50.35 -7.78
C SER A 420 -11.47 49.87 -8.97
N GLU A 421 -12.76 49.64 -8.74
CA GLU A 421 -13.77 49.70 -9.78
C GLU A 421 -14.22 51.16 -9.94
N THR A 422 -14.00 51.72 -11.13
CA THR A 422 -14.82 52.71 -11.85
C THR A 422 -14.14 52.89 -13.21
N SER A 423 -14.76 52.89 -14.38
CA SER A 423 -16.13 52.71 -14.84
C SER A 423 -16.06 52.78 -16.38
N ASN A 424 -16.94 52.06 -17.06
CA ASN A 424 -17.22 52.04 -18.50
C ASN A 424 -16.98 53.35 -19.28
N SER A 425 -16.46 53.23 -20.51
CA SER A 425 -17.15 53.72 -21.72
C SER A 425 -16.45 53.26 -23.00
N ASP A 426 -17.27 52.78 -23.93
CA ASP A 426 -16.95 52.46 -25.31
C ASP A 426 -16.20 53.58 -26.05
N THR A 427 -15.17 53.21 -26.83
CA THR A 427 -14.88 53.88 -28.11
C THR A 427 -14.23 52.90 -29.08
N GLU A 428 -14.92 52.64 -30.18
CA GLU A 428 -14.39 52.14 -31.44
C GLU A 428 -13.16 52.94 -31.89
N MET A 429 -12.13 52.28 -32.44
CA MET A 429 -11.58 52.62 -33.77
C MET A 429 -10.30 51.84 -34.11
N HIS A 430 -10.29 51.42 -35.38
CA HIS A 430 -9.14 51.19 -36.25
C HIS A 430 -8.15 50.08 -35.90
N ILE A 431 -8.43 48.91 -36.48
CA ILE A 431 -7.40 48.08 -37.10
C ILE A 431 -7.17 48.68 -38.49
N ASP A 432 -5.98 49.21 -38.74
CA ASP A 432 -5.44 49.30 -40.09
C ASP A 432 -3.93 49.10 -40.03
N GLU A 433 -3.47 48.22 -40.93
CA GLU A 433 -2.14 48.12 -41.56
C GLU A 433 -0.92 48.00 -40.63
N SER A 434 0.12 47.20 -40.90
CA SER A 434 0.54 46.31 -41.98
C SER A 434 1.92 45.79 -41.53
N THR A 435 2.45 44.74 -42.19
CA THR A 435 3.90 44.46 -42.40
C THR A 435 4.76 44.20 -41.13
N ASP A 436 5.65 43.23 -41.01
CA ASP A 436 6.37 42.43 -41.99
C ASP A 436 7.03 41.22 -41.31
N GLU A 437 7.17 40.17 -42.11
CA GLU A 437 8.34 39.32 -42.34
C GLU A 437 9.39 38.98 -41.23
N PHE A 438 9.55 37.66 -41.08
CA PHE A 438 10.78 36.86 -41.14
C PHE A 438 11.88 36.88 -40.05
N SER A 439 12.40 35.64 -39.90
CA SER A 439 13.67 35.18 -39.30
C SER A 439 13.69 35.12 -37.77
N SER A 440 14.07 34.01 -37.13
CA SER A 440 14.81 32.80 -37.55
C SER A 440 14.60 31.68 -36.53
#